data_AF-A0A2G1X499-F1
#
_entry.id   AF-A0A2G1X499-F1
#
_cell.length_a   1.000
_cell.length_b   1.000
_cell.length_c   1.000
_cell.angle_alpha   90.00
_cell.angle_beta   90.00
_cell.angle_gamma   90.00
#
_symmetry.space_group_name_H-M   'P 1'
#
loop_
_entity.id
_entity.type
_entity.pdbx_description
1 polymer ?
#
loop_
_entity_poly.entity_id
_entity_poly.type
_entity_poly.pdbx_seq_one_letter_code
_entity_poly.pdbx_strand_id
1 'polypeptide(L)' 'MPSDRLRCVECREPIPVDARICPHCRTIQPSPLLDVGVVVAGVFALLFGV' A
#
# COMPACT_ATOMS: atom_id res chain seq x y z
N MET A 1 -8.85 -17.41 2.96
CA MET A 1 -8.38 -16.31 2.09
C MET A 1 -8.26 -15.08 2.96
N PRO A 2 -7.05 -14.53 3.21
CA PRO A 2 -6.94 -13.29 3.97
C PRO A 2 -7.70 -12.21 3.20
N SER A 3 -8.64 -11.55 3.86
CA SER A 3 -9.35 -10.43 3.26
C SER A 3 -8.45 -9.21 3.36
N ASP A 4 -7.50 -9.07 2.44
CA ASP A 4 -6.63 -7.90 2.35
C ASP A 4 -7.45 -6.70 1.86
N ARG A 5 -8.19 -6.12 2.79
CA ARG A 5 -8.95 -4.89 2.63
C ARG A 5 -8.27 -3.82 3.46
N LEU A 6 -7.89 -2.73 2.81
CA LEU A 6 -7.36 -1.53 3.47
C LEU A 6 -8.44 -0.45 3.52
N ARG A 7 -8.27 0.54 4.39
CA ARG A 7 -9.21 1.66 4.45
C ARG A 7 -8.73 2.78 3.53
N CYS A 8 -9.65 3.41 2.83
CA CYS A 8 -9.36 4.60 2.06
C CYS A 8 -8.72 5.68 2.95
N VAL A 9 -7.69 6.38 2.47
CA VAL A 9 -7.01 7.43 3.28
C VAL A 9 -7.91 8.64 3.50
N GLU A 10 -8.86 8.86 2.59
CA GLU A 10 -9.78 10.00 2.61
C GLU A 10 -11.09 9.65 3.33
N CYS A 11 -11.88 8.73 2.77
CA CYS A 11 -13.21 8.41 3.29
C CYS A 11 -13.23 7.28 4.33
N ARG A 12 -12.09 6.61 4.57
CA ARG A 12 -11.92 5.49 5.53
C ARG A 12 -12.79 4.26 5.26
N GLU A 13 -13.46 4.21 4.11
CA GLU A 13 -14.24 3.06 3.69
C GLU A 13 -13.30 1.88 3.36
N PRO A 14 -13.66 0.62 3.70
CA PRO A 14 -12.90 -0.56 3.31
C PRO A 14 -12.89 -0.74 1.79
N ILE A 15 -11.69 -0.83 1.23
CA ILE A 15 -11.43 -1.05 -0.18
C ILE A 15 -10.43 -2.21 -0.35
N PRO A 16 -10.37 -2.87 -1.53
CA PRO A 16 -9.39 -3.93 -1.74
C PRO A 16 -7.97 -3.37 -1.75
N VAL A 17 -6.99 -4.16 -1.28
CA VAL A 17 -5.57 -3.78 -1.20
C VAL A 17 -4.97 -3.32 -2.54
N ASP A 18 -5.48 -3.88 -3.65
CA ASP A 18 -5.05 -3.56 -5.01
C ASP A 18 -5.86 -2.42 -5.65
N ALA A 19 -6.83 -1.82 -4.95
CA ALA A 19 -7.55 -0.67 -5.47
C ALA A 19 -6.61 0.54 -5.56
N ARG A 20 -6.28 0.94 -6.79
CA ARG A 20 -5.58 2.20 -7.08
C ARG A 20 -6.48 3.43 -6.90
N ILE A 21 -7.79 3.24 -6.98
CA ILE A 21 -8.80 4.30 -6.87
C ILE A 21 -9.89 3.81 -5.94
N CYS A 22 -10.27 4.61 -4.95
CA CYS A 22 -11.38 4.28 -4.06
C CYS A 22 -12.72 4.27 -4.84
N PRO A 23 -13.53 3.20 -4.80
CA PRO A 23 -14.81 3.16 -5.49
C PRO A 23 -15.87 4.10 -4.88
N HIS A 24 -15.66 4.57 -3.65
CA HIS A 24 -16.62 5.40 -2.94
C HIS A 24 -16.39 6.90 -3.18
N CYS A 25 -15.17 7.38 -2.97
CA CYS A 25 -14.83 8.80 -3.10
C CYS A 25 -13.99 9.12 -4.34
N ARG A 26 -13.57 8.11 -5.11
CA ARG A 26 -12.69 8.24 -6.29
C ARG A 26 -11.33 8.86 -6.00
N THR A 27 -10.90 8.90 -4.73
CA THR A 27 -9.54 9.31 -4.38
C THR A 27 -8.51 8.29 -4.87
N ILE A 28 -7.33 8.78 -5.23
CA ILE A 28 -6.21 7.95 -5.65
C ILE A 28 -5.59 7.34 -4.39
N GLN A 29 -5.54 6.02 -4.35
CA GLN A 29 -5.01 5.28 -3.21
C GLN A 29 -3.52 4.99 -3.43
N PRO A 30 -2.66 5.26 -2.43
CA PRO A 30 -1.26 4.88 -2.50
C PRO A 30 -1.17 3.35 -2.55
N SER A 31 -0.48 2.82 -3.56
CA SER A 31 -0.34 1.37 -3.73
C SER A 31 0.64 0.82 -2.67
N PRO A 32 0.24 -0.20 -1.89
CA PRO A 32 1.07 -0.78 -0.82
C PRO A 32 2.35 -1.47 -1.32
N LEU A 33 2.45 -1.72 -2.62
CA LEU A 33 3.67 -2.23 -3.25
C LEU A 33 4.86 -1.26 -3.14
N LEU A 34 4.61 0.03 -3.01
CA LEU A 34 5.67 1.03 -2.79
C LEU A 34 6.29 0.88 -1.40
N ASP A 35 5.48 0.64 -0.35
CA ASP A 35 5.98 0.42 1.02
C ASP A 35 6.86 -0.83 1.11
N VAL A 36 6.44 -1.93 0.49
CA VAL A 36 7.23 -3.17 0.48
C VAL A 36 8.56 -2.96 -0.25
N GLY A 37 8.54 -2.24 -1.38
CA GLY A 37 9.76 -1.92 -2.14
C GLY A 37 10.77 -1.10 -1.33
N VAL A 38 10.31 -0.09 -0.58
CA VAL A 38 11.17 0.75 0.26
C VAL A 38 11.76 -0.04 1.42
N VAL A 39 10.96 -0.89 2.09
CA VAL A 39 11.44 -1.73 3.19
C VAL A 39 12.50 -2.71 2.70
N VAL A 40 12.26 -3.40 1.58
CA VAL A 40 13.23 -4.35 1.01
C VAL A 40 14.51 -3.65 0.59
N ALA A 41 14.42 -2.50 -0.08
CA ALA A 41 15.59 -1.72 -0.49
C ALA A 41 16.40 -1.24 0.73
N GLY A 42 15.71 -0.76 1.78
CA GLY A 42 16.36 -0.32 3.02
C GLY A 42 17.07 -1.45 3.76
N VAL A 43 16.43 -2.61 3.90
CA VAL A 43 17.05 -3.79 4.51
C VAL A 43 18.25 -4.27 3.69
N PHE A 44 18.15 -4.27 2.35
CA PHE A 44 19.26 -4.64 1.49
C PHE A 44 20.45 -3.67 1.64
N ALA A 45 20.22 -2.36 1.66
CA ALA A 45 21.28 -1.38 1.88
C ALA A 45 21.98 -1.56 3.23
N LEU A 46 21.21 -1.86 4.29
CA LEU A 46 21.76 -2.14 5.62
C LEU A 46 22.61 -3.41 5.66
N LEU A 47 22.19 -4.48 4.99
CA LEU A 47 22.91 -5.76 4.99
C LEU A 47 24.15 -5.75 4.10
N PHE A 48 24.10 -5.05 2.96
CA PHE A 48 25.16 -5.06 1.95
C PHE A 48 26.06 -3.81 1.98
N GLY A 49 25.71 -2.78 2.75
CA GLY A 49 26.60 -1.65 3.06
C GLY A 49 26.95 -0.76 1.87
N VAL A 50 25.98 -0.45 1.01
CA VAL A 50 26.12 0.54 -0.07
C VAL A 50 26.11 1.98 0.45
#